data_AF-A0A0P9E4K6-F1
#
_entry.id   AF-A0A0P9E4K6-F1
#
_cell.length_a   1.000
_cell.length_b   1.000
_cell.length_c   1.000
_cell.angle_alpha   90.00
_cell.angle_beta   90.00
_cell.angle_gamma   90.00
#
_symmetry.space_group_name_H-M   'P 1'
#
loop_
_entity.id
_entity.type
_entity.pdbx_description
1 polymer ?
#
loop_
_entity_poly.entity_id
_entity_poly.type
_entity_poly.pdbx_seq_one_letter_code
_entity_poly.pdbx_strand_id
1 'polypeptide(L)'
;MEQVKITLSTDEACMLKGLISGELEVEEIKGTKYALALSEILRKIREPILQPYIMLTPEEIGALKFLLKEHIQTFRFGTEEDKELFMVREVEEIFNRLPKSIEIPEYMKDELETAIAR
;
A
#
# COMPACT_ATOMS: atom_id res chain seq x y z
N MET A 1 -14.14 -12.27 -9.55
CA MET A 1 -12.87 -12.36 -8.81
C MET A 1 -13.21 -12.37 -7.34
N GLU A 2 -12.56 -13.24 -6.56
CA GLU A 2 -12.73 -13.27 -5.10
C GLU A 2 -12.21 -11.95 -4.51
N GLN A 3 -12.96 -11.36 -3.58
CA GLN A 3 -12.56 -10.15 -2.87
C GLN A 3 -12.39 -10.48 -1.39
N VAL A 4 -11.35 -9.93 -0.77
CA VAL A 4 -11.07 -10.09 0.65
C VAL A 4 -11.41 -8.81 1.40
N LYS A 5 -12.09 -8.98 2.52
CA LYS A 5 -12.46 -7.89 3.42
C LYS A 5 -11.27 -7.50 4.30
N ILE A 6 -10.89 -6.22 4.26
CA ILE A 6 -9.87 -5.63 5.13
C ILE A 6 -10.54 -4.55 5.99
N THR A 7 -10.57 -4.76 7.30
CA THR A 7 -11.05 -3.75 8.27
C THR A 7 -9.96 -2.71 8.49
N LEU A 8 -10.31 -1.43 8.40
CA LEU A 8 -9.41 -0.32 8.65
C LEU A 8 -10.04 0.64 9.67
N SER A 9 -9.25 1.11 10.63
CA SER A 9 -9.63 2.26 11.45
C SER A 9 -9.62 3.54 10.61
N THR A 10 -10.23 4.61 11.13
CA THR A 10 -10.20 5.93 10.47
C THR A 10 -8.76 6.41 10.27
N ASP A 11 -7.90 6.22 11.28
CA ASP A 11 -6.50 6.65 11.24
C ASP A 11 -5.71 5.83 10.23
N GLU A 12 -5.91 4.50 10.19
CA GLU A 12 -5.29 3.61 9.20
C GLU A 12 -5.71 3.97 7.77
N ALA A 13 -6.99 4.26 7.56
CA ALA A 13 -7.50 4.68 6.25
C ALA A 13 -6.89 6.03 5.82
N CYS A 14 -6.77 6.98 6.75
CA CYS A 14 -6.12 8.27 6.50
C CYS A 14 -4.62 8.11 6.19
N MET A 15 -3.90 7.27 6.94
CA MET A 15 -2.49 6.97 6.70
C MET A 15 -2.30 6.31 5.33
N LEU A 16 -3.05 5.25 5.03
CA LEU A 16 -2.98 4.57 3.72
C LEU A 16 -3.29 5.52 2.58
N LYS A 17 -4.29 6.40 2.73
CA LYS A 17 -4.60 7.44 1.75
C LYS A 17 -3.38 8.34 1.51
N GLY A 18 -2.67 8.74 2.55
CA GLY A 18 -1.46 9.55 2.46
C GLY A 18 -0.34 8.83 1.71
N LEU A 19 0.00 7.62 2.14
CA LEU A 19 1.05 6.79 1.52
C LEU A 19 0.77 6.52 0.05
N ILE A 20 -0.45 6.06 -0.27
CA ILE A 20 -0.84 5.76 -1.65
C ILE A 20 -0.85 7.03 -2.51
N SER A 21 -1.30 8.17 -1.98
CA SER A 21 -1.30 9.41 -2.75
C SER A 21 0.13 9.86 -3.07
N GLY A 22 1.05 9.79 -2.10
CA GLY A 22 2.46 10.12 -2.32
C GLY A 22 3.14 9.19 -3.32
N GLU A 23 2.86 7.88 -3.25
CA GLU A 23 3.38 6.92 -4.22
C GLU A 23 2.90 7.22 -5.65
N LEU A 24 1.61 7.54 -5.82
CA LEU A 24 1.04 7.84 -7.14
C LEU A 24 1.48 9.18 -7.74
N GLU A 25 2.17 10.03 -6.98
CA GLU A 25 2.80 11.26 -7.50
C GLU A 25 4.09 10.96 -8.27
N VAL A 26 4.71 9.80 -8.06
CA VAL A 26 5.91 9.34 -8.77
C VAL A 26 5.56 9.11 -10.25
N GLU A 27 6.18 9.86 -11.16
CA GLU A 27 5.90 9.80 -12.60
C GLU A 27 6.25 8.43 -13.20
N GLU A 28 7.34 7.85 -12.70
CA GLU A 28 7.96 6.65 -13.20
C GLU A 28 7.03 5.43 -13.12
N ILE A 29 6.14 5.38 -12.12
CA ILE A 29 5.21 4.27 -11.93
C ILE A 29 3.87 4.49 -12.66
N LYS A 30 3.63 5.65 -13.28
CA LYS A 30 2.33 5.93 -13.91
C LYS A 30 2.04 4.97 -15.05
N GLY A 31 0.82 4.42 -15.06
CA GLY A 31 0.37 3.45 -16.06
C GLY A 31 0.85 2.01 -15.83
N THR A 32 1.65 1.76 -14.79
CA THR A 32 1.98 0.39 -14.34
C THR A 32 0.74 -0.30 -13.75
N LYS A 33 0.75 -1.64 -13.74
CA LYS A 33 -0.31 -2.39 -13.07
C LYS A 33 -0.33 -2.11 -11.56
N TYR A 34 0.85 -1.95 -10.98
CA TYR A 34 1.00 -1.52 -9.60
C TYR A 34 0.27 -0.19 -9.31
N ALA A 35 0.52 0.86 -10.10
CA ALA A 35 -0.13 2.16 -9.92
C ALA A 35 -1.65 2.12 -10.14
N LEU A 36 -2.13 1.29 -11.09
CA LEU A 36 -3.57 1.08 -11.30
C LEU A 36 -4.22 0.43 -10.09
N ALA A 37 -3.60 -0.61 -9.52
CA ALA A 37 -4.09 -1.28 -8.31
C ALA A 37 -4.13 -0.33 -7.11
N LEU A 38 -3.08 0.47 -6.91
CA LEU A 38 -3.05 1.51 -5.88
C LEU A 38 -4.13 2.58 -6.06
N SER A 39 -4.38 3.01 -7.30
CA SER A 39 -5.43 3.97 -7.63
C SER A 39 -6.82 3.46 -7.25
N GLU A 40 -7.10 2.17 -7.49
CA GLU A 40 -8.37 1.54 -7.09
C GLU A 40 -8.51 1.44 -5.57
N ILE A 41 -7.44 1.12 -4.86
CA ILE A 41 -7.45 1.11 -3.38
C ILE A 41 -7.74 2.52 -2.85
N LEU A 42 -7.06 3.54 -3.39
CA LEU A 42 -7.27 4.94 -3.01
C LEU A 42 -8.71 5.39 -3.26
N ARG A 43 -9.31 4.98 -4.39
CA ARG A 43 -10.72 5.24 -4.70
C ARG A 43 -11.63 4.62 -3.63
N LYS A 44 -11.42 3.35 -3.28
CA LYS A 44 -12.22 2.63 -2.25
C LYS A 44 -12.09 3.24 -0.85
N ILE A 45 -10.89 3.71 -0.47
CA ILE A 45 -10.68 4.41 0.80
C ILE A 45 -11.43 5.75 0.85
N ARG A 46 -11.58 6.43 -0.30
CA ARG A 46 -12.24 7.74 -0.41
C ARG A 46 -13.76 7.65 -0.54
N GLU A 47 -14.30 6.51 -0.93
CA GLU A 47 -15.75 6.31 -0.98
C GLU A 47 -16.36 6.52 0.43
N PRO A 48 -17.54 7.14 0.55
CA PRO A 48 -18.19 7.32 1.84
C PRO A 48 -18.44 5.96 2.47
N ILE A 49 -17.60 5.65 3.47
CA ILE A 49 -17.55 4.34 4.10
C ILE A 49 -18.80 4.16 4.96
N LEU A 50 -19.78 3.40 4.47
CA LEU A 50 -20.94 2.98 5.26
C LEU A 50 -20.55 1.96 6.35
N GLN A 51 -19.41 1.28 6.23
CA GLN A 51 -18.93 0.21 7.12
C GLN A 51 -17.40 0.18 7.18
N PRO A 52 -16.73 -0.05 8.32
CA PRO A 52 -15.30 0.20 8.56
C PRO A 52 -14.33 -0.79 7.86
N TYR A 53 -14.59 -1.13 6.60
CA TYR A 53 -13.76 -2.02 5.81
C TYR A 53 -13.75 -1.66 4.33
N ILE A 54 -12.70 -2.10 3.65
CA ILE A 54 -12.57 -2.06 2.19
C ILE A 54 -12.51 -3.50 1.65
N MET A 55 -13.06 -3.70 0.46
CA MET A 55 -13.01 -4.99 -0.25
C MET A 55 -11.92 -4.93 -1.31
N LEU A 56 -10.87 -5.75 -1.13
CA LEU A 56 -9.71 -5.76 -2.02
C LEU A 56 -9.62 -7.05 -2.83
N THR A 57 -9.19 -6.95 -4.08
CA THR A 57 -8.82 -8.10 -4.91
C THR A 57 -7.44 -8.63 -4.50
N PRO A 58 -7.06 -9.86 -4.88
CA PRO A 58 -5.71 -10.37 -4.62
C PRO A 58 -4.60 -9.48 -5.20
N GLU A 59 -4.84 -8.88 -6.37
CA GLU A 59 -3.89 -7.96 -7.01
C GLU A 59 -3.72 -6.67 -6.21
N GLU A 60 -4.82 -6.09 -5.74
CA GLU A 60 -4.78 -4.92 -4.86
C GLU A 60 -4.11 -5.22 -3.51
N ILE A 61 -4.31 -6.42 -2.96
CA ILE A 61 -3.62 -6.86 -1.74
C ILE A 61 -2.12 -7.01 -1.99
N GLY A 62 -1.75 -7.57 -3.13
CA GLY A 62 -0.35 -7.65 -3.56
C GLY A 62 0.30 -6.25 -3.64
N ALA A 63 -0.38 -5.31 -4.28
CA ALA A 63 0.09 -3.92 -4.41
C ALA A 63 0.20 -3.22 -3.05
N LEU A 64 -0.81 -3.36 -2.19
CA LEU A 64 -0.77 -2.80 -0.84
C LEU A 64 0.35 -3.39 0.00
N LYS A 65 0.55 -4.71 -0.06
CA LYS A 65 1.66 -5.37 0.63
C LYS A 65 3.00 -4.84 0.14
N PHE A 66 3.15 -4.65 -1.16
CA PHE A 66 4.38 -4.16 -1.73
C PHE A 66 4.69 -2.74 -1.24
N LEU A 67 3.73 -1.82 -1.36
CA LEU A 67 3.84 -0.44 -0.85
C LEU A 67 4.25 -0.41 0.63
N LEU A 68 3.53 -1.15 1.48
CA LEU A 68 3.81 -1.17 2.92
C LEU A 68 5.20 -1.76 3.22
N LYS A 69 5.61 -2.79 2.48
CA LYS A 69 6.93 -3.41 2.65
C LYS A 69 8.05 -2.44 2.29
N GLU A 70 7.94 -1.71 1.19
CA GLU A 70 8.93 -0.70 0.78
C GLU A 70 9.02 0.41 1.83
N HIS A 71 7.89 0.93 2.30
CA HIS A 71 7.88 1.93 3.37
C HIS A 71 8.52 1.41 4.66
N ILE A 72 8.19 0.19 5.11
CA ILE A 72 8.83 -0.43 6.30
C ILE A 72 10.34 -0.49 6.13
N GLN A 73 10.84 -0.84 4.94
CA GLN A 73 12.27 -0.88 4.67
C GLN A 73 12.87 0.53 4.73
N THR A 74 12.31 1.51 4.03
CA THR A 74 12.78 2.90 4.04
C THR A 74 12.84 3.45 5.47
N PHE A 75 11.81 3.22 6.29
CA PHE A 75 11.81 3.67 7.68
C PHE A 75 12.81 2.94 8.57
N ARG A 76 13.03 1.63 8.37
CA ARG A 76 14.01 0.85 9.15
C ARG A 76 15.44 1.31 8.91
N PHE A 77 15.74 1.78 7.70
CA PHE A 77 17.06 2.27 7.32
C PHE A 77 17.20 3.80 7.39
N GLY A 78 16.15 4.52 7.79
CA GLY A 78 16.16 5.97 8.02
C GLY A 78 16.92 6.42 9.27
N THR A 79 17.07 7.73 9.44
CA THR A 79 17.74 8.37 10.58
C THR A 79 16.93 8.21 11.88
N GLU A 80 17.52 8.49 13.06
CA GLU A 80 16.77 8.40 14.34
C GLU A 80 15.59 9.39 14.44
N GLU A 81 15.60 10.50 13.68
CA GLU A 81 14.47 11.43 13.53
C GLU A 81 13.35 10.86 12.63
N ASP A 82 13.69 10.08 11.59
CA ASP A 82 12.71 9.35 10.78
C ASP A 82 12.04 8.20 11.55
N LYS A 83 12.70 7.75 12.62
CA LYS A 83 12.23 6.71 13.54
C LYS A 83 11.35 7.24 14.66
N GLU A 84 10.66 8.37 14.52
CA GLU A 84 9.54 8.78 15.40
C GLU A 84 8.30 7.84 15.28
N LEU A 85 8.55 6.52 15.28
CA LEU A 85 7.98 5.37 16.01
C LEU A 85 6.48 5.13 16.17
N PHE A 86 5.59 6.04 15.76
CA PHE A 86 4.16 5.73 15.68
C PHE A 86 3.80 5.16 14.30
N MET A 87 4.18 5.86 13.22
CA MET A 87 3.78 5.50 11.86
C MET A 87 4.34 4.15 11.40
N VAL A 88 5.59 3.81 11.74
CA VAL A 88 6.20 2.53 11.33
C VAL A 88 5.45 1.34 11.94
N ARG A 89 5.05 1.44 13.22
CA ARG A 89 4.31 0.37 13.90
C ARG A 89 2.95 0.16 13.27
N GLU A 90 2.23 1.24 12.98
CA GLU A 90 0.92 1.16 12.32
C GLU A 90 1.03 0.53 10.92
N VAL A 91 2.03 0.93 10.14
CA VAL A 91 2.31 0.34 8.81
C VAL A 91 2.61 -1.16 8.92
N GLU A 92 3.46 -1.57 9.88
CA GLU A 92 3.76 -2.97 10.15
C GLU A 92 2.51 -3.76 10.61
N GLU A 93 1.66 -3.17 11.44
CA GLU A 93 0.42 -3.78 11.92
C GLU A 93 -0.60 -4.00 10.80
N ILE A 94 -0.75 -3.03 9.89
CA ILE A 94 -1.56 -3.22 8.67
C ILE A 94 -0.96 -4.36 7.84
N PHE A 95 0.33 -4.31 7.54
CA PHE A 95 1.01 -5.31 6.71
C PHE A 95 0.82 -6.73 7.27
N ASN A 96 0.97 -6.91 8.58
CA ASN A 96 0.83 -8.20 9.25
C ASN A 96 -0.62 -8.72 9.29
N ARG A 97 -1.62 -7.85 9.17
CA ARG A 97 -3.05 -8.22 9.08
C ARG A 97 -3.47 -8.64 7.67
N LEU A 98 -2.72 -8.26 6.64
CA LEU A 98 -3.05 -8.64 5.26
C LEU A 98 -2.93 -10.17 5.06
N PRO A 99 -3.80 -10.80 4.24
CA PRO A 99 -3.83 -12.25 4.08
C PRO A 99 -2.49 -12.84 3.65
N LYS A 100 -1.88 -13.71 4.46
CA LYS A 100 -0.56 -14.29 4.17
C LYS A 100 -0.51 -15.16 2.92
N SER A 101 -1.64 -15.74 2.51
CA SER A 101 -1.78 -16.57 1.31
C SER A 101 -1.62 -15.80 -0.01
N ILE A 102 -1.73 -14.47 0.02
CA ILE A 102 -1.57 -13.63 -1.17
C ILE A 102 -0.13 -13.11 -1.20
N GLU A 103 0.66 -13.57 -2.15
CA GLU A 103 2.04 -13.12 -2.31
C GLU A 103 2.12 -11.78 -3.05
N ILE A 104 3.24 -11.07 -2.88
CA ILE A 104 3.53 -9.89 -3.69
C ILE A 104 3.91 -10.38 -5.09
N PRO A 105 3.18 -10.00 -6.15
CA PRO A 105 3.55 -10.41 -7.51
C PRO A 105 4.94 -9.91 -7.90
N GLU A 106 5.78 -10.78 -8.46
CA GLU A 106 7.16 -10.45 -8.85
C GLU A 106 7.21 -9.26 -9.82
N TYR A 107 6.26 -9.18 -10.75
CA TYR A 107 6.21 -8.11 -11.75
C TYR A 107 6.12 -6.70 -11.14
N MET A 108 5.60 -6.54 -9.91
CA MET A 108 5.51 -5.21 -9.28
C MET A 108 6.88 -4.66 -8.96
N LYS A 109 7.81 -5.54 -8.58
CA LYS A 109 9.21 -5.19 -8.39
C LYS A 109 9.87 -4.85 -9.73
N ASP A 110 9.64 -5.67 -10.76
CA ASP A 110 10.19 -5.44 -12.10
C ASP A 110 9.70 -4.11 -12.71
N GLU A 111 8.42 -3.77 -12.52
CA GLU A 111 7.83 -2.51 -12.94
C GLU A 111 8.53 -1.33 -12.28
N LEU A 112 8.80 -1.40 -10.97
CA LEU A 112 9.43 -0.33 -10.21
C LEU A 112 10.93 -0.19 -10.53
N GLU A 113 11.66 -1.29 -10.69
CA GLU A 113 13.06 -1.27 -11.13
C GLU A 113 13.18 -0.71 -12.55
N THR A 114 12.27 -1.08 -13.46
CA THR A 114 12.24 -0.57 -14.83
C THR A 114 11.87 0.92 -14.87
N ALA A 115 10.95 1.34 -14.01
CA ALA A 115 10.50 2.70 -13.87
C ALA A 115 11.65 3.63 -13.42
N ILE A 116 12.43 3.21 -12.42
CA ILE A 116 13.57 3.98 -11.88
C ILE A 116 14.77 4.03 -12.85
N ALA A 117 14.92 3.02 -13.73
CA ALA A 117 16.04 2.94 -14.66
C ALA A 117 15.89 3.81 -15.94
N ARG A 118 14.78 4.53 -16.09
CA ARG A 118 14.49 5.41 -17.23
C ARG A 118 14.81 6.86 -16.95
#